data_AF-A0A7C9R7S4-F1
#
_entry.id   AF-A0A7C9R7S4-F1
#
_cell.length_a   1.000
_cell.length_b   1.000
_cell.length_c   1.000
_cell.angle_alpha   90.00
_cell.angle_beta   90.00
_cell.angle_gamma   90.00
#
_symmetry.space_group_name_H-M   'P 1'
#
loop_
_entity.id
_entity.type
_entity.pdbx_description
1 polymer ?
#
loop_
_entity_poly.entity_id
_entity_poly.type
_entity_poly.pdbx_seq_one_letter_code
_entity_poly.pdbx_strand_id
1 'polypeptide(L)' 'MATLDPSDRTTVVYTERGERIRLISARKAKRREQRTYDQERQG' A
#
# COMPACT_ATOMS: atom_id res chain seq x y z
N MET A 1 -7.75 -12.46 -13.23
CA MET A 1 -7.81 -11.31 -12.29
C MET A 1 -7.25 -11.81 -10.97
N ALA A 2 -6.07 -11.35 -10.56
CA ALA A 2 -5.51 -11.75 -9.26
C ALA A 2 -6.37 -11.09 -8.16
N THR A 3 -7.12 -11.89 -7.41
CA THR A 3 -7.85 -11.40 -6.24
C THR A 3 -6.82 -11.02 -5.18
N LEU A 4 -6.70 -9.74 -4.88
CA LEU A 4 -5.90 -9.28 -3.74
C LEU A 4 -6.60 -9.80 -2.48
N ASP A 5 -5.96 -10.68 -1.73
CA ASP A 5 -6.45 -11.09 -0.42
C ASP A 5 -6.51 -9.83 0.47
N PRO A 6 -7.67 -9.47 1.05
CA PRO A 6 -7.77 -8.29 1.91
C PRO A 6 -6.87 -8.36 3.16
N SER A 7 -6.36 -9.54 3.51
CA SER A 7 -5.37 -9.76 4.57
C SER A 7 -3.95 -9.45 4.10
N ASP A 8 -3.69 -9.48 2.80
CA ASP A 8 -2.38 -9.22 2.21
C ASP A 8 -2.14 -7.72 2.08
N ARG A 9 -1.29 -7.21 2.97
CA ARG A 9 -0.85 -5.82 2.94
C ARG A 9 -0.15 -5.51 1.63
N THR A 10 -0.60 -4.44 0.98
CA THR A 10 -0.12 -3.99 -0.32
C THR A 10 0.52 -2.61 -0.18
N THR A 11 1.72 -2.46 -0.73
CA THR A 11 2.36 -1.15 -0.87
C THR A 11 1.98 -0.58 -2.23
N VAL A 12 1.49 0.66 -2.25
CA VAL A 12 1.11 1.37 -3.47
C VAL A 12 2.01 2.58 -3.69
N VAL A 13 2.47 2.74 -4.93
CA VAL A 13 3.06 4.00 -5.40
C VAL A 13 2.00 4.72 -6.20
N TYR A 14 1.67 5.94 -5.83
CA TYR A 14 0.62 6.71 -6.48
C TYR A 14 1.02 8.17 -6.66
N THR A 15 0.25 8.85 -7.49
CA THR A 15 0.31 10.30 -7.65
C THR A 15 -1.07 10.89 -7.49
N GLU A 16 -1.13 12.10 -6.96
CA GLU A 16 -2.36 12.87 -6.81
C GLU A 16 -2.46 13.88 -7.95
N ARG A 17 -3.66 14.01 -8.54
CA ARG A 17 -3.99 15.03 -9.53
C ARG A 17 -5.31 15.68 -9.13
N GLY A 18 -5.22 16.78 -8.39
CA GLY A 18 -6.38 17.39 -7.75
C GLY A 18 -7.06 16.36 -6.85
N GLU A 19 -8.33 16.06 -7.11
CA GLU A 19 -9.12 15.09 -6.34
C GLU A 19 -8.93 13.63 -6.78
N ARG A 20 -8.13 13.37 -7.81
CA ARG A 20 -7.98 12.02 -8.37
C ARG A 20 -6.66 11.38 -7.97
N ILE A 21 -6.74 10.18 -7.42
CA ILE A 21 -5.58 9.32 -7.18
C ILE A 21 -5.32 8.46 -8.41
N ARG A 22 -4.09 8.53 -8.95
CA ARG A 22 -3.61 7.60 -9.98
C ARG A 22 -2.60 6.63 -9.35
N LEU A 23 -2.95 5.35 -9.32
CA LEU A 23 -2.03 4.28 -8.94
C LEU A 23 -1.01 4.06 -10.06
N ILE A 24 0.27 4.08 -9.71
CA ILE A 24 1.39 3.82 -10.63
C ILE A 24 1.83 2.37 -10.51
N SER A 25 1.93 1.85 -9.29
CA SER A 25 2.19 0.43 -9.05
C SER A 25 1.57 -0.03 -7.73
N ALA A 26 1.24 -1.32 -7.68
CA ALA A 26 0.76 -2.01 -6.49
C ALA A 26 1.50 -3.35 -6.37
N ARG A 27 2.04 -3.64 -5.19
CA ARG A 27 2.74 -4.90 -4.91
C ARG A 27 2.52 -5.35 -3.47
N LYS A 28 2.73 -6.64 -3.22
CA LYS A 28 2.77 -7.17 -1.85
C LYS A 28 3.82 -6.43 -1.02
N ALA A 29 3.44 -5.97 0.16
CA ALA A 29 4.33 -5.28 1.08
C ALA A 29 5.39 -6.26 1.63
N LYS A 30 6.65 -5.82 1.69
CA LYS A 30 7.71 -6.59 2.36
C LYS A 30 7.54 -6.53 3.87
N ARG A 31 7.99 -7.55 4.59
CA ARG A 31 7.91 -7.61 6.08
C ARG A 31 8.41 -6.34 6.78
N ARG A 32 9.49 -5.74 6.27
CA ARG A 32 10.04 -4.49 6.82
C ARG A 32 9.10 -3.31 6.62
N GLU A 33 8.54 -3.15 5.42
CA GLU A 33 7.58 -2.09 5.09
C GLU A 33 6.31 -2.23 5.93
N GLN A 34 5.84 -3.46 6.16
CA GLN A 34 4.70 -3.74 7.04
C GLN A 34 4.98 -3.29 8.48
N ARG A 35 6.16 -3.62 9.03
CA ARG A 35 6.54 -3.22 10.39
C ARG A 35 6.65 -1.70 10.54
N THR A 36 7.25 -1.02 9.57
CA THR A 36 7.34 0.44 9.58
C THR A 36 5.94 1.06 9.58
N TYR A 37 5.04 0.59 8.71
CA TYR A 37 3.66 1.05 8.70
C TYR A 37 2.92 0.80 10.03
N ASP A 38 3.11 -0.37 10.66
CA ASP A 38 2.50 -0.66 11.96
C ASP A 38 3.01 0.25 13.07
N GLN A 39 4.31 0.55 13.08
CA GLN A 39 4.92 1.45 14.06
C GLN A 39 4.40 2.88 13.89
N GLU A 40 4.33 3.37 12.66
CA GLU A 40 3.79 4.70 12.34
C GLU A 40 2.29 4.82 12.64
N ARG A 41 1.53 3.73 12.51
CA ARG A 41 0.08 3.71 12.78
C ARG A 41 -0.25 3.70 14.28
N GLN A 42 0.64 3.17 15.12
CA GLN A 42 0.41 2.99 16.56
C GLN A 42 0.98 4.12 17.43
N GLY A 43 1.78 5.01 16.85
CA GLY A 43 2.26 6.24 17.49
C GLY A 43 1.31 7.41 17.26
#